data_AF-A0A962UYB8-F1
#
_entry.id   AF-A0A962UYB8-F1
#
_cell.length_a   1.000
_cell.length_b   1.000
_cell.length_c   1.000
_cell.angle_alpha   90.00
_cell.angle_beta   90.00
_cell.angle_gamma   90.00
#
_symmetry.space_group_name_H-M   'P 1'
#
loop_
_entity.id
_entity.type
_entity.pdbx_description
1 polymer ?
#
loop_
_entity_poly.entity_id
_entity_poly.type
_entity_poly.pdbx_seq_one_letter_code
_entity_poly.pdbx_strand_id
1 'polypeptide(L)'
;MKTIDDLGALRARVEPWRRGGNVAFVPTMGNLHEGHLSLVREARKLADRVVVSIFVNPMQFSAGEDFDNYPRTMARDMEMLEGEGTDLLFAPPVDVMYPIPQAQQTRVEVPGLSDLLCGACRPGHFVGVATVVCKLFNMVQPDIALFGKKDFQQLMVIRRMVEDLAMPVRVVGIDTLREADGLAMSSRNGYLTAEQRATAPILYRVLSGIAARLRDGSHDYTGLQMQAVRELEENGFTPDYVAIRRAHDLDEADPGEKDLVVLVAAYLGKARLIDNIDLTL
;
A
#
# COMPACT_ATOMS: atom_id res chain seq x y z
N MET A 1 -16.99 -3.79 -17.70
CA MET A 1 -16.98 -3.98 -16.22
C MET A 1 -18.34 -3.53 -15.66
N LYS A 2 -18.84 -4.05 -14.53
CA LYS A 2 -20.00 -3.42 -13.84
C LYS A 2 -19.49 -2.54 -12.70
N THR A 3 -20.12 -1.38 -12.47
CA THR A 3 -19.85 -0.53 -11.30
C THR A 3 -21.01 -0.60 -10.33
N ILE A 4 -20.71 -0.72 -9.03
CA ILE A 4 -21.67 -0.77 -7.93
C ILE A 4 -21.17 0.12 -6.79
N ASP A 5 -22.09 0.79 -6.11
CA ASP A 5 -21.81 1.72 -5.00
C ASP A 5 -22.51 1.34 -3.69
N ASP A 6 -23.42 0.37 -3.69
CA ASP A 6 -24.13 -0.10 -2.49
C ASP A 6 -23.78 -1.55 -2.08
N LEU A 7 -23.93 -1.85 -0.79
CA LEU A 7 -23.60 -3.16 -0.21
C LEU A 7 -24.53 -4.29 -0.68
N GLY A 8 -25.82 -3.99 -0.90
CA GLY A 8 -26.80 -4.99 -1.29
C GLY A 8 -26.49 -5.54 -2.69
N ALA A 9 -26.28 -4.65 -3.65
CA ALA A 9 -25.91 -5.01 -5.01
C ALA A 9 -24.52 -5.67 -5.09
N LEU A 10 -23.57 -5.24 -4.26
CA LEU A 10 -22.25 -5.88 -4.17
C LEU A 10 -22.40 -7.35 -3.77
N ARG A 11 -23.11 -7.63 -2.68
CA ARG A 11 -23.33 -9.00 -2.19
C ARG A 11 -24.10 -9.86 -3.19
N ALA A 12 -25.18 -9.33 -3.75
CA ALA A 12 -25.97 -10.03 -4.76
C ALA A 12 -25.14 -10.41 -6.01
N ARG A 13 -24.12 -9.62 -6.33
CA ARG A 13 -23.22 -9.89 -7.46
C ARG A 13 -22.12 -10.90 -7.12
N VAL A 14 -21.51 -10.80 -5.95
CA VAL A 14 -20.34 -11.60 -5.56
C VAL A 14 -20.72 -12.98 -5.01
N GLU A 15 -21.85 -13.12 -4.32
CA GLU A 15 -22.27 -14.40 -3.70
C GLU A 15 -22.33 -15.57 -4.71
N PRO A 16 -22.92 -15.44 -5.91
CA PRO A 16 -22.89 -16.51 -6.90
C PRO A 16 -21.48 -16.86 -7.39
N TRP A 17 -20.57 -15.89 -7.45
CA TRP A 17 -19.18 -16.11 -7.87
C TRP A 17 -18.43 -16.98 -6.88
N ARG A 18 -18.57 -16.69 -5.58
CA ARG A 18 -17.96 -17.45 -4.49
C ARG A 18 -18.42 -18.91 -4.43
N ARG A 19 -19.63 -19.21 -4.92
CA ARG A 19 -20.13 -20.60 -5.02
C ARG A 19 -19.58 -21.37 -6.22
N GLY A 20 -19.09 -20.67 -7.24
CA GLY A 20 -18.68 -21.25 -8.52
C GLY A 20 -17.18 -21.18 -8.80
N GLY A 21 -16.39 -20.49 -7.98
CA GLY A 21 -14.97 -20.30 -8.17
C GLY A 21 -14.38 -19.30 -7.17
N ASN A 22 -13.15 -18.88 -7.42
CA ASN A 22 -12.43 -17.96 -6.55
C ASN A 22 -12.65 -16.50 -6.96
N VAL A 23 -12.74 -15.62 -5.96
CA VAL A 23 -12.82 -14.17 -6.13
C VAL A 23 -11.54 -13.52 -5.60
N ALA A 24 -10.82 -12.83 -6.47
CA ALA A 24 -9.71 -11.96 -6.08
C ALA A 24 -10.20 -10.53 -5.89
N PHE A 25 -9.60 -9.84 -4.93
CA PHE A 25 -9.93 -8.46 -4.58
C PHE A 25 -8.70 -7.56 -4.58
N VAL A 26 -8.82 -6.39 -5.21
CA VAL A 26 -7.79 -5.35 -5.25
C VAL A 26 -8.37 -4.06 -4.67
N PRO A 27 -8.16 -3.78 -3.37
CA PRO A 27 -8.59 -2.52 -2.78
C PRO A 27 -7.66 -1.36 -3.17
N THR A 28 -8.24 -0.26 -3.66
CA THR A 28 -7.51 0.96 -4.04
C THR A 28 -8.22 2.23 -3.56
N MET A 29 -7.51 3.35 -3.61
CA MET A 29 -8.08 4.69 -3.41
C MET A 29 -8.37 5.43 -4.73
N GLY A 30 -8.22 4.78 -5.89
CA GLY A 30 -8.35 5.43 -7.21
C GLY A 30 -7.09 6.19 -7.64
N ASN A 31 -7.23 7.07 -8.65
CA ASN A 31 -6.11 7.68 -9.36
C ASN A 31 -5.08 6.64 -9.80
N LEU A 32 -5.57 5.69 -10.59
CA LEU A 32 -4.87 4.47 -10.92
C LEU A 32 -3.67 4.74 -11.84
N HIS A 33 -2.70 3.85 -11.74
CA HIS A 33 -1.46 3.85 -12.52
C HIS A 33 -1.07 2.41 -12.81
N GLU A 34 -0.01 2.19 -13.59
CA GLU A 34 0.37 0.85 -14.05
C GLU A 34 0.67 -0.12 -12.88
N GLY A 35 1.21 0.39 -11.76
CA GLY A 35 1.36 -0.42 -10.54
C GLY A 35 0.04 -0.92 -9.93
N HIS A 36 -1.10 -0.27 -10.17
CA HIS A 36 -2.42 -0.78 -9.78
C HIS A 36 -2.93 -1.81 -10.81
N LEU A 37 -2.72 -1.54 -12.10
CA LEU A 37 -3.12 -2.45 -13.17
C LEU A 37 -2.35 -3.77 -13.11
N SER A 38 -1.08 -3.76 -12.68
CA SER A 38 -0.34 -4.99 -12.42
C SER A 38 -1.00 -5.84 -11.33
N LEU A 39 -1.57 -5.23 -10.27
CA LEU A 39 -2.36 -5.97 -9.27
C LEU A 39 -3.56 -6.64 -9.90
N VAL A 40 -4.29 -5.95 -10.78
CA VAL A 40 -5.45 -6.53 -11.50
C VAL A 40 -5.01 -7.69 -12.39
N ARG A 41 -3.90 -7.53 -13.13
CA ARG A 41 -3.34 -8.60 -13.97
C ARG A 41 -2.92 -9.83 -13.17
N GLU A 42 -2.29 -9.66 -12.01
CA GLU A 42 -1.96 -10.77 -11.12
C GLU A 42 -3.22 -11.39 -10.50
N ALA A 43 -4.23 -10.58 -10.15
CA ALA A 43 -5.51 -11.07 -9.63
C ALA A 43 -6.20 -12.01 -10.62
N ARG A 44 -6.19 -11.66 -11.91
CA ARG A 44 -6.76 -12.47 -13.01
C ARG A 44 -6.06 -13.81 -13.20
N LYS A 45 -4.80 -13.94 -12.81
CA LYS A 45 -4.07 -15.24 -12.85
C LYS A 45 -4.42 -16.15 -11.68
N LEU A 46 -4.91 -15.57 -10.58
CA LEU A 46 -5.11 -16.27 -9.31
C LEU A 46 -6.58 -16.60 -9.00
N ALA A 47 -7.52 -16.00 -9.73
CA ALA A 47 -8.95 -16.16 -9.48
C ALA A 47 -9.80 -16.03 -10.76
N ASP A 48 -11.01 -16.59 -10.71
CA ASP A 48 -11.97 -16.57 -11.81
C ASP A 48 -12.63 -15.20 -12.01
N ARG A 49 -12.76 -14.45 -10.90
CA ARG A 49 -13.38 -13.13 -10.85
C ARG A 49 -12.51 -12.14 -10.11
N VAL A 50 -12.42 -10.92 -10.65
CA VAL A 50 -11.68 -9.82 -10.02
C VAL A 50 -12.63 -8.69 -9.65
N VAL A 51 -12.64 -8.37 -8.37
CA VAL A 51 -13.29 -7.20 -7.80
C VAL A 51 -12.22 -6.15 -7.49
N VAL A 52 -12.42 -4.92 -7.92
CA VAL A 52 -11.60 -3.77 -7.54
C VAL A 52 -12.46 -2.85 -6.70
N SER A 53 -11.92 -2.24 -5.63
CA SER A 53 -12.58 -1.11 -5.00
C SER A 53 -11.84 0.20 -5.27
N ILE A 54 -12.59 1.28 -5.45
CA ILE A 54 -12.07 2.65 -5.42
C ILE A 54 -12.77 3.37 -4.29
N PHE A 55 -12.05 3.64 -3.20
CA PHE A 55 -12.57 4.38 -2.06
C PHE A 55 -11.47 5.16 -1.36
N VAL A 56 -11.54 6.49 -1.42
CA VAL A 56 -10.63 7.37 -0.65
C VAL A 56 -11.11 7.37 0.80
N ASN A 57 -10.49 6.54 1.63
CA ASN A 57 -10.90 6.32 3.01
C ASN A 57 -10.54 7.52 3.90
N PRO A 58 -11.49 8.30 4.47
CA PRO A 58 -11.17 9.39 5.38
C PRO A 58 -10.48 8.94 6.67
N MET A 59 -10.66 7.68 7.12
CA MET A 59 -10.11 7.22 8.40
C MET A 59 -8.58 7.07 8.42
N GLN A 60 -7.95 7.00 7.26
CA GLN A 60 -6.49 6.83 7.14
C GLN A 60 -5.74 8.13 6.82
N PHE A 61 -6.42 9.28 6.87
CA PHE A 61 -5.80 10.59 6.71
C PHE A 61 -5.79 11.32 8.07
N SER A 62 -4.62 11.82 8.45
CA SER A 62 -4.49 12.68 9.64
C SER A 62 -4.98 14.10 9.36
N ALA A 63 -5.28 14.87 10.41
CA ALA A 63 -5.63 16.28 10.25
C ALA A 63 -4.49 17.04 9.53
N GLY A 64 -4.82 17.75 8.46
CA GLY A 64 -3.84 18.45 7.62
C GLY A 64 -3.16 17.59 6.55
N GLU A 65 -3.47 16.30 6.44
CA GLU A 65 -3.05 15.48 5.31
C GLU A 65 -3.89 15.76 4.04
N ASP A 66 -3.49 15.14 2.93
CA ASP A 66 -3.95 15.41 1.58
C ASP A 66 -5.35 14.87 1.24
N PHE A 67 -6.27 14.67 2.20
CA PHE A 67 -7.59 14.10 1.92
C PHE A 67 -8.40 14.91 0.90
N ASP A 68 -8.49 16.24 1.10
CA ASP A 68 -9.25 17.12 0.21
C ASP A 68 -8.58 17.28 -1.16
N ASN A 69 -7.25 17.16 -1.20
CA ASN A 69 -6.44 17.30 -2.41
C ASN A 69 -6.09 15.95 -3.05
N TYR A 70 -6.64 14.84 -2.53
CA TYR A 70 -6.37 13.53 -3.08
C TYR A 70 -6.99 13.44 -4.49
N PRO A 71 -6.22 13.07 -5.51
CA PRO A 71 -6.71 13.05 -6.89
C PRO A 71 -7.85 12.05 -7.05
N ARG A 72 -8.96 12.48 -7.67
CA ARG A 72 -10.14 11.65 -7.97
C ARG A 72 -10.40 11.65 -9.46
N THR A 73 -10.09 10.54 -10.13
CA THR A 73 -10.12 10.41 -11.60
C THR A 73 -11.02 9.25 -12.05
N MET A 74 -12.21 9.12 -11.45
CA MET A 74 -13.09 7.95 -11.59
C MET A 74 -13.32 7.51 -13.05
N ALA A 75 -13.59 8.44 -13.97
CA ALA A 75 -13.83 8.11 -15.38
C ALA A 75 -12.61 7.44 -16.04
N ARG A 76 -11.41 7.99 -15.81
CA ARG A 76 -10.14 7.41 -16.29
C ARG A 76 -9.85 6.06 -15.62
N ASP A 77 -10.07 5.99 -14.30
CA ASP A 77 -9.83 4.77 -13.55
C ASP A 77 -10.71 3.62 -14.06
N MET A 78 -12.00 3.91 -14.36
CA MET A 78 -12.92 2.94 -14.96
C MET A 78 -12.46 2.45 -16.33
N GLU A 79 -12.02 3.34 -17.22
CA GLU A 79 -11.52 2.98 -18.55
C GLU A 79 -10.29 2.06 -18.44
N MET A 80 -9.34 2.38 -17.55
CA MET A 80 -8.16 1.56 -17.30
C MET A 80 -8.53 0.17 -16.77
N LEU A 81 -9.47 0.09 -15.82
CA LEU A 81 -9.92 -1.19 -15.25
C LEU A 81 -10.69 -2.06 -16.23
N GLU A 82 -11.44 -1.44 -17.16
CA GLU A 82 -12.10 -2.15 -18.26
C GLU A 82 -11.09 -2.77 -19.22
N GLY A 83 -10.01 -2.04 -19.54
CA GLY A 83 -8.90 -2.55 -20.36
C GLY A 83 -8.22 -3.78 -19.77
N GLU A 84 -8.14 -3.87 -18.43
CA GLU A 84 -7.53 -5.01 -17.71
C GLU A 84 -8.50 -6.19 -17.46
N GLY A 85 -9.74 -6.10 -17.94
CA GLY A 85 -10.72 -7.18 -17.78
C GLY A 85 -11.26 -7.33 -16.36
N THR A 86 -11.35 -6.24 -15.60
CA THR A 86 -11.98 -6.23 -14.26
C THR A 86 -13.46 -6.63 -14.36
N ASP A 87 -13.91 -7.58 -13.53
CA ASP A 87 -15.29 -8.06 -13.55
C ASP A 87 -16.25 -7.08 -12.84
N LEU A 88 -15.84 -6.52 -11.70
CA LEU A 88 -16.62 -5.60 -10.88
C LEU A 88 -15.77 -4.48 -10.26
N LEU A 89 -16.24 -3.25 -10.39
CA LEU A 89 -15.77 -2.10 -9.62
C LEU A 89 -16.77 -1.80 -8.50
N PHE A 90 -16.28 -1.81 -7.26
CA PHE A 90 -17.00 -1.31 -6.09
C PHE A 90 -16.52 0.10 -5.72
N ALA A 91 -17.35 1.10 -5.96
CA ALA A 91 -17.02 2.51 -5.76
C ALA A 91 -18.03 3.18 -4.82
N PRO A 92 -18.07 2.79 -3.53
CA PRO A 92 -19.07 3.30 -2.60
C PRO A 92 -18.81 4.76 -2.21
N PRO A 93 -19.87 5.56 -1.98
CA PRO A 93 -19.73 6.84 -1.30
C PRO A 93 -19.40 6.65 0.20
N VAL A 94 -18.98 7.76 0.83
CA VAL A 94 -18.54 7.77 2.24
C VAL A 94 -19.66 7.38 3.20
N ASP A 95 -20.91 7.74 2.92
CA ASP A 95 -22.08 7.42 3.77
C ASP A 95 -22.46 5.93 3.72
N VAL A 96 -22.23 5.25 2.60
CA VAL A 96 -22.33 3.77 2.53
C VAL A 96 -21.24 3.11 3.37
N MET A 97 -20.02 3.63 3.32
CA MET A 97 -18.90 3.10 4.11
C MET A 97 -18.96 3.50 5.58
N TYR A 98 -19.50 4.66 5.93
CA TYR A 98 -19.48 5.24 7.27
C TYR A 98 -20.79 6.01 7.55
N PRO A 99 -21.90 5.31 7.83
CA PRO A 99 -23.23 5.94 8.01
C PRO A 99 -23.38 6.69 9.35
N ILE A 100 -22.43 6.51 10.28
CA ILE A 100 -22.39 7.20 11.57
C ILE A 100 -21.07 7.99 11.70
N PRO A 101 -21.00 9.00 12.60
CA PRO A 101 -19.80 9.79 12.79
C PRO A 101 -18.55 8.93 13.05
N GLN A 102 -17.42 9.32 12.45
CA GLN A 102 -16.16 8.56 12.50
C GLN A 102 -15.66 8.27 13.93
N ALA A 103 -15.93 9.18 14.88
CA ALA A 103 -15.58 8.98 16.30
C ALA A 103 -16.33 7.80 16.95
N GLN A 104 -17.46 7.37 16.38
CA GLN A 104 -18.30 6.28 16.88
C GLN A 104 -18.14 4.99 16.06
N GLN A 105 -17.36 5.02 14.97
CA GLN A 105 -17.09 3.84 14.15
C GLN A 105 -16.27 2.82 14.94
N THR A 106 -16.64 1.54 14.82
CA THR A 106 -15.78 0.43 15.26
C THR A 106 -14.44 0.49 14.52
N ARG A 107 -13.37 0.17 15.24
CA ARG A 107 -12.00 0.22 14.73
C ARG A 107 -11.34 -1.14 14.87
N VAL A 108 -10.43 -1.42 13.95
CA VAL A 108 -9.51 -2.55 14.02
C VAL A 108 -8.11 -1.97 14.17
N GLU A 109 -7.40 -2.45 15.18
CA GLU A 109 -6.04 -2.02 15.51
C GLU A 109 -5.12 -3.24 15.49
N VAL A 110 -3.92 -3.06 14.95
CA VAL A 110 -2.88 -4.09 14.90
C VAL A 110 -1.68 -3.57 15.69
N PRO A 111 -1.63 -3.83 17.02
CA PRO A 111 -0.64 -3.24 17.90
C PRO A 111 0.80 -3.59 17.50
N GLY A 112 1.75 -2.70 17.81
CA GLY A 112 3.15 -2.86 17.42
C GLY A 112 3.36 -2.43 15.99
N LEU A 113 2.89 -3.20 15.00
CA LEU A 113 3.04 -2.84 13.58
C LEU A 113 2.43 -1.48 13.23
N SER A 114 1.37 -1.06 13.92
CA SER A 114 0.70 0.23 13.68
C SER A 114 1.45 1.44 14.26
N ASP A 115 2.42 1.21 15.15
CA ASP A 115 3.05 2.26 15.97
C ASP A 115 4.49 2.57 15.53
N LEU A 116 5.09 1.71 14.70
CA LEU A 116 6.47 1.84 14.21
C LEU A 116 6.53 2.63 12.89
N LEU A 117 7.71 3.13 12.51
CA LEU A 117 7.99 3.65 11.15
C LEU A 117 6.92 4.66 10.64
N CYS A 118 6.19 4.35 9.56
CA CYS A 118 5.14 5.22 9.04
C CYS A 118 4.01 5.47 10.06
N GLY A 119 3.76 4.52 10.96
CA GLY A 119 2.77 4.63 12.04
C GLY A 119 3.16 5.68 13.06
N ALA A 120 4.44 5.71 13.45
CA ALA A 120 5.00 6.76 14.32
C ALA A 120 4.88 8.16 13.69
N CYS A 121 5.13 8.26 12.38
CA CYS A 121 5.03 9.54 11.65
C CYS A 121 3.57 9.94 11.36
N ARG A 122 2.63 8.99 11.33
CA ARG A 122 1.22 9.20 10.95
C ARG A 122 0.28 8.49 11.95
N PRO A 123 0.15 9.01 13.18
CA PRO A 123 -0.64 8.36 14.23
C PRO A 123 -2.09 8.09 13.78
N GLY A 124 -2.55 6.85 13.99
CA GLY A 124 -3.89 6.41 13.59
C GLY A 124 -4.04 6.02 12.12
N HIS A 125 -3.05 6.26 11.26
CA HIS A 125 -3.10 5.91 9.84
C HIS A 125 -3.41 4.41 9.63
N PHE A 126 -2.64 3.52 10.28
CA PHE A 126 -2.81 2.07 10.12
C PHE A 126 -4.07 1.52 10.79
N VAL A 127 -4.58 2.16 11.85
CA VAL A 127 -5.91 1.85 12.39
C VAL A 127 -6.98 2.14 11.34
N GLY A 128 -6.87 3.28 10.63
CA GLY A 128 -7.74 3.61 9.51
C GLY A 128 -7.68 2.59 8.37
N VAL A 129 -6.47 2.15 8.01
CA VAL A 129 -6.23 1.13 6.97
C VAL A 129 -6.79 -0.23 7.38
N ALA A 130 -6.43 -0.75 8.56
CA ALA A 130 -6.92 -2.04 9.05
C ALA A 130 -8.45 -2.05 9.16
N THR A 131 -9.04 -0.95 9.65
CA THR A 131 -10.50 -0.80 9.75
C THR A 131 -11.18 -0.89 8.39
N VAL A 132 -10.72 -0.12 7.39
CA VAL A 132 -11.37 -0.13 6.07
C VAL A 132 -11.15 -1.46 5.33
N VAL A 133 -9.96 -2.06 5.42
CA VAL A 133 -9.67 -3.34 4.76
C VAL A 133 -10.47 -4.48 5.40
N CYS A 134 -10.54 -4.55 6.74
CA CYS A 134 -11.42 -5.50 7.43
C CYS A 134 -12.88 -5.33 7.00
N LYS A 135 -13.36 -4.08 6.92
CA LYS A 135 -14.72 -3.81 6.44
C LYS A 135 -14.93 -4.27 5.01
N LEU A 136 -14.01 -3.97 4.10
CA LEU A 136 -14.07 -4.41 2.70
C LEU A 136 -14.02 -5.94 2.56
N PHE A 137 -13.20 -6.64 3.35
CA PHE A 137 -13.20 -8.12 3.37
C PHE A 137 -14.54 -8.69 3.84
N ASN A 138 -15.21 -8.06 4.79
CA ASN A 138 -16.56 -8.47 5.20
C ASN A 138 -17.66 -8.15 4.17
N MET A 139 -17.45 -7.13 3.34
CA MET A 139 -18.40 -6.72 2.30
C MET A 139 -18.26 -7.55 1.03
N VAL A 140 -17.02 -7.74 0.56
CA VAL A 140 -16.67 -8.46 -0.68
C VAL A 140 -16.54 -9.97 -0.43
N GLN A 141 -16.02 -10.37 0.73
CA GLN A 141 -15.70 -11.76 1.08
C GLN A 141 -14.80 -12.46 0.04
N PRO A 142 -13.64 -11.89 -0.31
CA PRO A 142 -12.77 -12.48 -1.32
C PRO A 142 -12.05 -13.72 -0.78
N ASP A 143 -11.63 -14.62 -1.67
CA ASP A 143 -10.73 -15.73 -1.33
C ASP A 143 -9.27 -15.26 -1.33
N ILE A 144 -8.96 -14.25 -2.16
CA ILE A 144 -7.61 -13.73 -2.38
C ILE A 144 -7.67 -12.20 -2.39
N ALA A 145 -6.74 -11.54 -1.72
CA ALA A 145 -6.60 -10.08 -1.77
C ALA A 145 -5.17 -9.69 -2.15
N LEU A 146 -5.03 -8.77 -3.11
CA LEU A 146 -3.73 -8.34 -3.64
C LEU A 146 -3.40 -6.93 -3.19
N PHE A 147 -2.15 -6.74 -2.75
CA PHE A 147 -1.61 -5.46 -2.32
C PHE A 147 -0.21 -5.27 -2.89
N GLY A 148 0.16 -4.03 -3.21
CA GLY A 148 1.52 -3.71 -3.65
C GLY A 148 2.50 -3.71 -2.48
N LYS A 149 3.68 -4.31 -2.67
CA LYS A 149 4.79 -4.27 -1.71
C LYS A 149 5.35 -2.87 -1.47
N LYS A 150 5.07 -1.91 -2.36
CA LYS A 150 5.46 -0.50 -2.20
C LYS A 150 5.06 0.05 -0.82
N ASP A 151 3.89 -0.33 -0.34
CA ASP A 151 3.39 0.01 0.98
C ASP A 151 3.65 -1.19 1.93
N PHE A 152 4.92 -1.56 2.12
CA PHE A 152 5.32 -2.80 2.80
C PHE A 152 4.74 -2.93 4.21
N GLN A 153 4.79 -1.86 5.01
CA GLN A 153 4.22 -1.86 6.35
C GLN A 153 2.69 -2.06 6.34
N GLN A 154 1.99 -1.50 5.33
CA GLN A 154 0.56 -1.78 5.15
C GLN A 154 0.32 -3.27 4.85
N LEU A 155 1.11 -3.87 3.96
CA LEU A 155 1.01 -5.30 3.66
C LEU A 155 1.21 -6.15 4.93
N MET A 156 2.18 -5.79 5.78
CA MET A 156 2.43 -6.46 7.05
C MET A 156 1.28 -6.30 8.04
N VAL A 157 0.75 -5.09 8.21
CA VAL A 157 -0.43 -4.82 9.04
C VAL A 157 -1.63 -5.67 8.59
N ILE A 158 -1.88 -5.75 7.28
CA ILE A 158 -3.02 -6.51 6.73
C ILE A 158 -2.82 -8.02 6.88
N ARG A 159 -1.60 -8.53 6.63
CA ARG A 159 -1.28 -9.95 6.86
C ARG A 159 -1.50 -10.33 8.32
N ARG A 160 -0.99 -9.51 9.25
CA ARG A 160 -1.15 -9.75 10.68
C ARG A 160 -2.60 -9.70 11.11
N MET A 161 -3.37 -8.72 10.63
CA MET A 161 -4.81 -8.64 10.88
C MET A 161 -5.56 -9.87 10.40
N VAL A 162 -5.26 -10.37 9.19
CA VAL A 162 -5.89 -11.56 8.62
C VAL A 162 -5.58 -12.81 9.45
N GLU A 163 -4.33 -12.97 9.87
CA GLU A 163 -3.88 -14.08 10.72
C GLU A 163 -4.55 -14.03 12.11
N ASP A 164 -4.41 -12.91 12.83
CA ASP A 164 -4.89 -12.76 14.21
C ASP A 164 -6.42 -12.86 14.30
N LEU A 165 -7.15 -12.42 13.28
CA LEU A 165 -8.61 -12.48 13.21
C LEU A 165 -9.14 -13.71 12.47
N ALA A 166 -8.26 -14.68 12.15
CA ALA A 166 -8.59 -15.93 11.46
C ALA A 166 -9.44 -15.73 10.19
N MET A 167 -9.14 -14.69 9.41
CA MET A 167 -9.90 -14.37 8.20
C MET A 167 -9.56 -15.36 7.09
N PRO A 168 -10.56 -15.92 6.38
CA PRO A 168 -10.33 -16.88 5.30
C PRO A 168 -9.94 -16.18 3.98
N VAL A 169 -8.91 -15.32 4.01
CA VAL A 169 -8.45 -14.52 2.86
C VAL A 169 -6.95 -14.73 2.68
N ARG A 170 -6.54 -15.17 1.49
CA ARG A 170 -5.11 -15.26 1.14
C ARG A 170 -4.60 -13.89 0.70
N VAL A 171 -3.72 -13.27 1.50
CA VAL A 171 -3.12 -11.97 1.18
C VAL A 171 -1.84 -12.14 0.35
N VAL A 172 -1.82 -11.57 -0.86
CA VAL A 172 -0.72 -11.66 -1.81
C VAL A 172 -0.07 -10.29 -2.00
N GLY A 173 1.24 -10.22 -1.79
CA GLY A 173 2.04 -9.04 -2.05
C GLY A 173 2.61 -9.08 -3.48
N ILE A 174 2.43 -8.03 -4.25
CA ILE A 174 2.96 -7.89 -5.61
C ILE A 174 4.10 -6.88 -5.61
N ASP A 175 5.20 -7.20 -6.29
CA ASP A 175 6.39 -6.35 -6.32
C ASP A 175 6.09 -4.94 -6.83
N THR A 176 6.80 -3.97 -6.25
CA THR A 176 6.67 -2.55 -6.61
C THR A 176 7.01 -2.35 -8.08
N LEU A 177 6.04 -1.85 -8.85
CA LEU A 177 6.31 -1.42 -10.21
C LEU A 177 6.97 -0.03 -10.19
N ARG A 178 7.99 0.11 -11.04
CA ARG A 178 8.84 1.29 -11.12
C ARG A 178 8.76 1.92 -12.49
N GLU A 179 8.93 3.24 -12.54
CA GLU A 179 9.19 3.97 -13.77
C GLU A 179 10.58 3.58 -14.32
N ALA A 180 10.87 3.94 -15.58
CA ALA A 180 12.10 3.50 -16.27
C ALA A 180 13.39 3.94 -15.58
N ASP A 181 13.34 5.00 -14.77
CA ASP A 181 14.45 5.53 -13.98
C ASP A 181 14.50 4.95 -12.54
N GLY A 182 13.60 4.05 -12.19
CA GLY A 182 13.56 3.34 -10.90
C GLY A 182 12.63 3.96 -9.86
N LEU A 183 12.02 5.13 -10.13
CA LEU A 183 11.06 5.72 -9.19
C LEU A 183 9.86 4.78 -9.00
N ALA A 184 9.52 4.47 -7.75
CA ALA A 184 8.33 3.70 -7.44
C ALA A 184 7.07 4.43 -7.93
N MET A 185 6.22 3.74 -8.68
CA MET A 185 4.98 4.35 -9.18
C MET A 185 4.04 4.71 -8.03
N SER A 186 3.52 5.93 -8.04
CA SER A 186 2.63 6.43 -6.99
C SER A 186 1.72 7.51 -7.55
N SER A 187 0.44 7.48 -7.14
CA SER A 187 -0.50 8.59 -7.37
C SER A 187 0.03 9.93 -6.85
N ARG A 188 0.88 9.91 -5.80
CA ARG A 188 1.52 11.11 -5.23
C ARG A 188 2.71 11.65 -6.03
N ASN A 189 3.21 10.94 -7.05
CA ASN A 189 4.27 11.46 -7.93
C ASN A 189 3.81 12.73 -8.68
N GLY A 190 2.49 12.89 -8.87
CA GLY A 190 1.91 14.10 -9.47
C GLY A 190 2.08 15.39 -8.64
N TYR A 191 2.55 15.30 -7.39
CA TYR A 191 2.87 16.47 -6.57
C TYR A 191 4.27 17.02 -6.80
N LEU A 192 5.12 16.30 -7.54
CA LEU A 192 6.49 16.70 -7.83
C LEU A 192 6.52 17.74 -8.96
N THR A 193 7.34 18.79 -8.81
CA THR A 193 7.73 19.63 -9.95
C THR A 193 8.61 18.84 -10.93
N ALA A 194 8.90 19.39 -12.12
CA ALA A 194 9.79 18.74 -13.07
C ALA A 194 11.20 18.48 -12.49
N GLU A 195 11.74 19.44 -11.73
CA GLU A 195 13.03 19.34 -11.05
C GLU A 195 12.99 18.28 -9.95
N GLN A 196 11.95 18.30 -9.12
CA GLN A 196 11.76 17.29 -8.07
C GLN A 196 11.57 15.89 -8.65
N ARG A 197 10.84 15.77 -9.77
CA ARG A 197 10.68 14.48 -10.46
C ARG A 197 12.01 13.96 -10.98
N ALA A 198 12.89 14.81 -11.50
CA ALA A 198 14.23 14.40 -11.92
C ALA A 198 15.12 13.92 -10.74
N THR A 199 14.92 14.49 -9.55
CA THR A 199 15.63 14.11 -8.31
C THR A 199 15.05 12.84 -7.66
N ALA A 200 13.75 12.59 -7.75
CA ALA A 200 13.05 11.52 -7.06
C ALA A 200 13.67 10.09 -7.19
N PRO A 201 14.24 9.67 -8.33
CA PRO A 201 14.88 8.36 -8.47
C PRO A 201 16.07 8.10 -7.52
N ILE A 202 16.64 9.15 -6.94
CA ILE A 202 17.72 9.03 -5.93
C ILE A 202 17.27 8.18 -4.75
N LEU A 203 15.99 8.24 -4.38
CA LEU A 203 15.41 7.44 -3.30
C LEU A 203 15.66 5.93 -3.51
N TYR A 204 15.40 5.45 -4.73
CA TYR A 204 15.62 4.05 -5.09
C TYR A 204 17.11 3.70 -5.21
N ARG A 205 17.94 4.62 -5.71
CA ARG A 205 19.39 4.45 -5.78
C ARG A 205 19.99 4.24 -4.38
N VAL A 206 19.60 5.07 -3.41
CA VAL A 206 20.05 4.98 -2.01
C VAL A 206 19.66 3.63 -1.41
N LEU A 207 18.39 3.21 -1.56
CA LEU A 207 17.94 1.89 -1.09
C LEU A 207 18.74 0.74 -1.73
N SER A 208 18.95 0.82 -3.05
CA SER A 208 19.70 -0.19 -3.80
C SER A 208 21.16 -0.29 -3.33
N GLY A 209 21.77 0.85 -2.98
CA GLY A 209 23.12 0.90 -2.40
C GLY A 209 23.20 0.22 -1.04
N ILE A 210 22.20 0.42 -0.16
CA ILE A 210 22.10 -0.30 1.12
C ILE A 210 21.95 -1.80 0.84
N ALA A 211 21.01 -2.18 -0.01
CA ALA A 211 20.74 -3.59 -0.32
C ALA A 211 21.98 -4.31 -0.90
N ALA A 212 22.77 -3.64 -1.75
CA ALA A 212 24.03 -4.17 -2.27
C ALA A 212 25.04 -4.40 -1.14
N ARG A 213 25.25 -3.41 -0.26
CA ARG A 213 26.18 -3.54 0.87
C ARG A 213 25.77 -4.64 1.86
N LEU A 214 24.47 -4.84 2.08
CA LEU A 214 23.97 -5.93 2.90
C LEU A 214 24.29 -7.30 2.27
N ARG A 215 24.07 -7.46 0.96
CA ARG A 215 24.45 -8.69 0.22
C ARG A 215 25.95 -8.96 0.23
N ASP A 216 26.76 -7.90 0.26
CA ASP A 216 28.22 -8.00 0.37
C ASP A 216 28.70 -8.29 1.81
N GLY A 217 27.78 -8.50 2.77
CA GLY A 217 28.09 -8.89 4.15
C GLY A 217 28.29 -7.72 5.12
N SER A 218 27.86 -6.50 4.78
CA SER A 218 27.88 -5.38 5.72
C SER A 218 26.89 -5.61 6.87
N HIS A 219 27.37 -5.58 8.11
CA HIS A 219 26.56 -5.68 9.32
C HIS A 219 26.41 -4.35 10.08
N ASP A 220 27.01 -3.27 9.57
CA ASP A 220 26.86 -1.92 10.14
C ASP A 220 25.54 -1.27 9.68
N TYR A 221 24.42 -1.78 10.19
CA TYR A 221 23.08 -1.32 9.81
C TYR A 221 22.88 0.16 10.18
N THR A 222 23.27 0.55 11.38
CA THR A 222 23.18 1.95 11.84
C THR A 222 23.99 2.88 10.95
N GLY A 223 25.24 2.54 10.63
CA GLY A 223 26.07 3.36 9.74
C GLY A 223 25.51 3.46 8.34
N LEU A 224 24.95 2.38 7.79
CA LEU A 224 24.24 2.37 6.50
C LEU A 224 23.05 3.33 6.49
N GLN A 225 22.21 3.26 7.53
CA GLN A 225 21.02 4.12 7.65
C GLN A 225 21.42 5.60 7.79
N MET A 226 22.42 5.91 8.62
CA MET A 226 22.90 7.29 8.80
C MET A 226 23.50 7.86 7.53
N GLN A 227 24.27 7.07 6.78
CA GLN A 227 24.84 7.50 5.49
C GLN A 227 23.73 7.78 4.47
N ALA A 228 22.72 6.92 4.40
CA ALA A 228 21.58 7.08 3.51
C ALA A 228 20.76 8.33 3.83
N VAL A 229 20.52 8.63 5.12
CA VAL A 229 19.87 9.88 5.54
C VAL A 229 20.65 11.10 5.03
N ARG A 230 21.98 11.13 5.24
CA ARG A 230 22.83 12.24 4.76
C ARG A 230 22.80 12.38 3.24
N GLU A 231 22.90 11.29 2.49
CA GLU A 231 22.84 11.34 1.02
C GLU A 231 21.49 11.91 0.54
N LEU A 232 20.39 11.52 1.17
CA LEU A 232 19.06 12.05 0.85
C LEU A 232 18.98 13.56 1.15
N GLU A 233 19.44 14.01 2.31
CA GLU A 233 19.47 15.42 2.70
C GLU A 233 20.30 16.27 1.72
N GLU A 234 21.49 15.79 1.34
CA GLU A 234 22.37 16.43 0.36
C GLU A 234 21.72 16.59 -1.03
N ASN A 235 20.76 15.73 -1.36
CA ASN A 235 19.99 15.77 -2.60
C ASN A 235 18.62 16.45 -2.46
N GLY A 236 18.39 17.19 -1.36
CA GLY A 236 17.21 18.03 -1.17
C GLY A 236 15.96 17.29 -0.67
N PHE A 237 16.12 16.06 -0.18
CA PHE A 237 15.05 15.36 0.53
C PHE A 237 15.02 15.78 2.01
N THR A 238 13.88 15.57 2.65
CA THR A 238 13.74 15.62 4.12
C THR A 238 13.27 14.24 4.60
N PRO A 239 14.19 13.35 5.02
CA PRO A 239 13.83 12.00 5.46
C PRO A 239 13.00 12.02 6.74
N ASP A 240 11.90 11.26 6.75
CA ASP A 240 11.25 10.85 8.00
C ASP A 240 12.05 9.71 8.64
N TYR A 241 12.46 8.73 7.83
CA TYR A 241 13.30 7.62 8.26
C TYR A 241 13.97 6.91 7.08
N VAL A 242 15.11 6.27 7.37
CA VAL A 242 15.67 5.14 6.62
C VAL A 242 15.85 3.99 7.60
N ALA A 243 15.26 2.83 7.32
CA ALA A 243 15.18 1.72 8.26
C ALA A 243 15.63 0.39 7.62
N ILE A 244 16.44 -0.38 8.33
CA ILE A 244 16.71 -1.80 8.03
C ILE A 244 15.99 -2.61 9.10
N ARG A 245 15.07 -3.49 8.70
CA ARG A 245 14.20 -4.24 9.62
C ARG A 245 14.12 -5.71 9.23
N ARG A 246 13.70 -6.55 10.18
CA ARG A 246 13.31 -7.94 9.90
C ARG A 246 12.07 -7.94 8.99
N ALA A 247 12.10 -8.70 7.90
CA ALA A 247 11.03 -8.63 6.90
C ALA A 247 9.68 -9.20 7.38
N HIS A 248 9.69 -10.06 8.40
CA HIS A 248 8.50 -10.78 8.86
C HIS A 248 7.71 -10.08 9.98
N ASP A 249 8.30 -9.10 10.67
CA ASP A 249 7.61 -8.38 11.76
C ASP A 249 7.99 -6.89 11.88
N LEU A 250 8.93 -6.38 11.08
CA LEU A 250 9.39 -4.99 11.08
C LEU A 250 10.08 -4.53 12.37
N ASP A 251 10.50 -5.44 13.23
CA ASP A 251 11.37 -5.11 14.36
C ASP A 251 12.80 -4.78 13.92
N GLU A 252 13.60 -4.29 14.86
CA GLU A 252 15.05 -4.13 14.68
C GLU A 252 15.68 -5.43 14.19
N ALA A 253 16.59 -5.30 13.23
CA ALA A 253 17.33 -6.42 12.68
C ALA A 253 18.68 -6.55 13.39
N ASP A 254 18.99 -7.76 13.85
CA ASP A 254 20.30 -8.10 14.39
C ASP A 254 21.23 -8.62 13.27
N PRO A 255 22.56 -8.50 13.44
CA PRO A 255 23.51 -9.17 12.56
C PRO A 255 23.25 -10.68 12.49
N GLY A 256 23.04 -11.20 11.27
CA GLY A 256 22.77 -12.63 11.02
C GLY A 256 21.32 -12.90 10.60
N GLU A 257 20.44 -11.91 10.68
CA GLU A 257 19.13 -11.95 10.05
C GLU A 257 19.27 -12.16 8.53
N LYS A 258 18.47 -13.09 7.99
CA LYS A 258 18.52 -13.45 6.56
C LYS A 258 17.52 -12.66 5.75
N ASP A 259 16.29 -12.54 6.25
CA ASP A 259 15.20 -11.87 5.56
C ASP A 259 15.04 -10.45 6.09
N LEU A 260 15.54 -9.50 5.31
CA LEU A 260 15.56 -8.09 5.64
C LEU A 260 14.65 -7.30 4.72
N VAL A 261 14.23 -6.14 5.20
CA VAL A 261 13.62 -5.11 4.37
C VAL A 261 14.27 -3.77 4.68
N VAL A 262 14.67 -3.06 3.63
CA VAL A 262 15.15 -1.68 3.71
C VAL A 262 14.00 -0.76 3.32
N LEU A 263 13.58 0.13 4.22
CA LEU A 263 12.47 1.06 4.01
C LEU A 263 12.95 2.51 4.07
N VAL A 264 12.31 3.37 3.29
CA VAL A 264 12.50 4.81 3.39
C VAL A 264 11.17 5.54 3.26
N ALA A 265 11.04 6.61 4.03
CA ALA A 265 10.06 7.65 3.79
C ALA A 265 10.76 9.01 3.83
N ALA A 266 10.54 9.85 2.82
CA ALA A 266 11.15 11.16 2.74
C ALA A 266 10.28 12.14 1.96
N TYR A 267 10.28 13.40 2.38
CA TYR A 267 9.68 14.48 1.62
C TYR A 267 10.62 14.96 0.52
N LEU A 268 10.05 15.29 -0.63
CA LEU A 268 10.69 16.06 -1.69
C LEU A 268 9.73 17.18 -2.10
N GLY A 269 9.99 18.38 -1.59
CA GLY A 269 8.99 19.46 -1.62
C GLY A 269 7.74 19.09 -0.84
N LYS A 270 6.57 19.11 -1.50
CA LYS A 270 5.28 18.75 -0.89
C LYS A 270 4.99 17.24 -0.93
N ALA A 271 5.70 16.49 -1.75
CA ALA A 271 5.45 15.07 -1.93
C ALA A 271 6.15 14.25 -0.83
N ARG A 272 5.40 13.50 -0.04
CA ARG A 272 5.95 12.46 0.85
C ARG A 272 6.08 11.15 0.07
N LEU A 273 7.28 10.81 -0.32
CA LEU A 273 7.60 9.58 -1.05
C LEU A 273 7.94 8.46 -0.07
N ILE A 274 7.59 7.23 -0.45
CA ILE A 274 7.99 6.02 0.26
C ILE A 274 8.51 5.01 -0.75
N ASP A 275 9.46 4.19 -0.32
CA ASP A 275 9.97 3.08 -1.11
C ASP A 275 10.57 2.02 -0.18
N ASN A 276 10.75 0.81 -0.69
CA ASN A 276 11.39 -0.28 0.03
C ASN A 276 12.00 -1.33 -0.90
N ILE A 277 12.91 -2.13 -0.35
CA ILE A 277 13.49 -3.33 -0.97
C ILE A 277 13.52 -4.43 0.09
N ASP A 278 12.76 -5.50 -0.13
CA ASP A 278 12.91 -6.77 0.59
C ASP A 278 14.04 -7.61 -0.04
N LEU A 279 14.84 -8.27 0.80
CA LEU A 279 15.95 -9.11 0.37
C LEU A 279 16.18 -10.29 1.33
N THR A 280 16.64 -11.39 0.76
CA THR A 280 17.18 -12.54 1.49
C THR A 280 18.69 -12.60 1.26
N LEU A 281 19.47 -12.67 2.36
CA LEU A 281 20.94 -12.74 2.38
C LEU A 281 21.48 -14.17 2.26
#